data_AF-A0A2N0Z8T5-F1
#
_entry.id   AF-A0A2N0Z8T5-F1
#
_cell.length_a   1.000
_cell.length_b   1.000
_cell.length_c   1.000
_cell.angle_alpha   90.00
_cell.angle_beta   90.00
_cell.angle_gamma   90.00
#
_symmetry.space_group_name_H-M   'P 1'
#
loop_
_entity.id
_entity.type
_entity.pdbx_description
1 polymer ?
#
loop_
_entity_poly.entity_id
_entity_poly.type
_entity_poly.pdbx_seq_one_letter_code
_entity_poly.pdbx_strand_id
1 'polypeptide(L)'
;MDDALKELDSIHRKITAKNKSFQQIESKLAHNNQQKIISKRIPYYMTSVATLLIFSCLVLWKWDDGIGRADNYPVLSSTIMEAIIATNHSYDSFQPIEYMYKKDYAISSNNEWLELLHSLITNAERVEEQPIGKNMYDCLLLLENNENIKLKIWIEDNDLYFMEWNKKIVYKANNAESEQIMAGIQRIIEKE
;
A
#
# COMPACT_ATOMS: atom_id res chain seq x y z
N MET A 1 25.43 49.08 27.19
CA MET A 1 26.42 48.16 27.80
C MET A 1 27.17 48.87 28.91
N ASP A 2 27.50 50.15 28.72
CA ASP A 2 28.36 50.90 29.63
C ASP A 2 27.64 51.53 30.83
N ASP A 3 26.32 51.73 30.78
CA ASP A 3 25.63 52.55 31.78
C ASP A 3 25.55 51.88 33.16
N ALA A 4 25.25 50.58 33.22
CA ALA A 4 25.18 49.84 34.49
C ALA A 4 26.56 49.61 35.13
N LEU A 5 27.61 49.51 34.31
CA LEU A 5 28.99 49.35 34.79
C LEU A 5 29.60 50.69 35.21
N LYS A 6 29.25 51.79 34.52
CA LYS A 6 29.59 53.16 34.93
C LYS A 6 28.96 53.54 36.26
N GLU A 7 27.72 53.12 36.51
CA GLU A 7 27.03 53.39 37.78
C GLU A 7 27.73 52.70 38.96
N LEU A 8 28.20 51.46 38.78
CA LEU A 8 29.02 50.76 39.77
C LEU A 8 30.38 51.43 40.00
N ASP A 9 30.94 52.09 38.99
CA ASP A 9 32.24 52.75 39.06
C ASP A 9 32.19 53.98 39.99
N SER A 10 31.04 54.66 40.04
CA SER A 10 30.78 55.88 40.80
C SER A 10 30.63 55.71 42.32
N ILE A 11 30.44 54.47 42.80
CA ILE A 11 30.18 54.18 44.21
C ILE A 11 31.51 53.98 44.95
N HIS A 12 31.82 54.86 45.91
CA HIS A 12 33.08 54.80 46.66
C HIS A 12 33.09 53.62 47.66
N ARG A 13 33.56 52.46 47.20
CA ARG A 13 33.74 51.23 48.00
C ARG A 13 35.15 50.67 47.81
N LYS A 14 35.60 49.87 48.77
CA LYS A 14 36.91 49.19 48.73
C LYS A 14 37.03 48.36 47.45
N ILE A 15 38.14 48.53 46.72
CA ILE A 15 38.40 47.98 45.37
C ILE A 15 38.10 46.47 45.28
N THR A 16 38.38 45.72 46.35
CA THR A 16 38.12 44.27 46.42
C THR A 16 36.64 43.91 46.31
N ALA A 17 35.74 44.72 46.88
CA ALA A 17 34.30 44.49 46.79
C ALA A 17 33.77 44.81 45.39
N LYS A 18 34.34 45.83 44.73
CA LYS A 18 34.01 46.23 43.37
C LYS A 18 34.34 45.12 42.38
N ASN A 19 35.56 44.58 42.43
CA ASN A 19 35.98 43.49 41.54
C ASN A 19 35.10 42.24 41.71
N LYS A 20 34.69 41.92 42.95
CA LYS A 20 33.80 40.78 43.22
C LYS A 20 32.40 40.99 42.63
N SER A 21 31.86 42.22 42.69
CA SER A 21 30.57 42.57 42.07
C SER A 21 30.63 42.55 40.54
N PHE A 22 31.71 43.08 39.94
CA PHE A 22 31.92 43.02 38.49
C PHE A 22 31.97 41.58 37.98
N GLN A 23 32.74 40.69 38.63
CA GLN A 23 32.81 39.27 38.26
C GLN A 23 31.46 38.55 38.40
N GLN A 24 30.66 38.90 39.41
CA GLN A 24 29.31 38.36 39.58
C GLN A 24 28.34 38.82 38.49
N ILE A 25 28.49 40.05 38.00
CA ILE A 25 27.65 40.60 36.93
C ILE A 25 28.05 39.97 35.58
N GLU A 26 29.35 39.87 35.31
CA GLU A 26 29.86 39.23 34.08
C GLU A 26 29.48 37.75 34.00
N SER A 27 29.64 36.99 35.09
CA SER A 27 29.26 35.57 35.11
C SER A 27 27.75 35.35 34.92
N LYS A 28 26.91 36.18 35.53
CA LYS A 28 25.44 36.13 35.34
C LYS A 28 25.02 36.49 33.92
N LEU A 29 25.69 37.46 33.29
CA LEU A 29 25.44 37.86 31.90
C LEU A 29 25.90 36.79 30.90
N ALA A 30 27.06 36.17 31.12
CA ALA A 30 27.57 35.08 30.30
C ALA A 30 26.63 33.87 30.31
N HIS A 31 26.09 33.51 31.47
CA HIS A 31 25.14 32.40 31.62
C HIS A 31 23.80 32.67 30.92
N ASN A 32 23.29 33.90 31.01
CA ASN A 32 22.02 34.29 30.39
C ASN A 32 22.12 34.35 28.85
N ASN A 33 23.26 34.80 28.31
CA ASN A 33 23.50 34.81 26.86
C ASN A 33 23.67 33.39 26.28
N GLN A 34 24.29 32.46 27.00
CA GLN A 34 24.38 31.06 26.57
C GLN A 34 23.00 30.38 26.51
N GLN A 35 22.14 30.58 27.51
CA GLN A 35 20.77 30.03 27.49
C GLN A 35 19.92 30.60 26.34
N LYS A 36 20.05 31.89 26.02
CA LYS A 36 19.32 32.53 24.90
C LYS A 36 19.70 31.97 23.54
N ILE A 37 20.98 31.67 23.31
CA ILE A 37 21.48 31.12 22.03
C ILE A 37 21.02 29.68 21.83
N ILE A 38 21.01 28.88 22.90
CA ILE A 38 20.56 27.49 22.89
C ILE A 38 19.05 27.41 22.61
N SER A 39 18.24 28.28 23.25
CA SER A 39 16.78 28.30 23.07
C SER A 39 16.29 28.65 21.65
N LYS A 40 17.12 29.33 20.83
CA LYS A 40 16.74 29.74 19.47
C LYS A 40 17.19 28.77 18.37
N ARG A 41 18.16 27.88 18.63
CA ARG A 41 18.68 26.94 17.62
C ARG A 41 18.02 25.57 17.64
N ILE A 42 17.55 25.12 18.81
CA ILE A 42 16.87 23.83 18.97
C ILE A 42 15.61 23.66 18.09
N PRO A 43 14.71 24.66 17.91
CA PRO A 43 13.48 24.42 17.16
C PRO A 43 13.73 24.14 15.67
N TYR A 44 14.77 24.72 15.06
CA TYR A 44 15.06 24.55 13.64
C TYR A 44 15.54 23.14 13.27
N TYR A 45 16.35 22.52 14.14
CA TYR A 45 16.82 21.14 13.92
C TYR A 45 15.70 20.12 14.11
N MET A 46 14.80 20.34 15.07
CA MET A 46 13.63 19.50 15.27
C MET A 46 12.67 19.58 14.07
N THR A 47 12.45 20.76 13.51
CA THR A 47 11.59 20.93 12.33
C THR A 47 12.19 20.28 11.09
N SER A 48 13.51 20.34 10.87
CA SER A 48 14.13 19.74 9.69
C SER A 48 14.07 18.21 9.70
N VAL A 49 14.30 17.60 10.87
CA VAL A 49 14.19 16.15 11.06
C VAL A 49 12.74 15.70 10.87
N ALA A 50 11.76 16.45 11.40
CA ALA A 50 10.35 16.15 11.20
C ALA A 50 9.95 16.22 9.71
N THR A 51 10.40 17.24 8.97
CA THR A 51 10.12 17.32 7.52
C THR A 51 10.78 16.20 6.72
N LEU A 52 12.00 15.77 7.09
CA LEU A 52 12.67 14.63 6.44
C LEU A 52 11.95 13.31 6.73
N LEU A 53 11.43 13.11 7.95
CA LEU A 53 10.65 11.93 8.31
C LEU A 53 9.28 11.91 7.63
N ILE A 54 8.60 13.05 7.52
CA ILE A 54 7.34 13.13 6.77
C ILE A 54 7.58 12.86 5.29
N PHE A 55 8.65 13.43 4.71
CA PHE A 55 9.00 13.20 3.31
C PHE A 55 9.39 11.73 3.05
N SER A 56 10.15 11.10 3.94
CA SER A 56 10.48 9.67 3.81
C SER A 56 9.23 8.79 3.93
N CYS A 57 8.30 9.10 4.85
CA CYS A 57 7.03 8.40 4.95
C CYS A 57 6.17 8.56 3.68
N LEU A 58 6.10 9.77 3.12
CA LEU A 58 5.38 10.03 1.87
C LEU A 58 5.98 9.29 0.68
N VAL A 59 7.32 9.23 0.57
CA VAL A 59 8.00 8.46 -0.47
C VAL A 59 7.76 6.96 -0.30
N LEU A 60 7.82 6.44 0.94
CA LEU A 60 7.55 5.03 1.21
C LEU A 60 6.09 4.64 0.95
N TRP A 61 5.13 5.51 1.31
CA TRP A 61 3.70 5.29 1.01
C TRP A 61 3.43 5.36 -0.50
N LYS A 62 4.00 6.34 -1.20
CA LYS A 62 3.88 6.45 -2.67
C LYS A 62 4.55 5.29 -3.42
N TRP A 63 5.58 4.66 -2.83
CA TRP A 63 6.22 3.51 -3.43
C TRP A 63 5.36 2.24 -3.29
N ASP A 64 4.61 2.10 -2.20
CA ASP A 64 3.66 1.00 -2.03
C ASP A 64 2.41 1.14 -2.92
N ASP A 65 2.05 2.37 -3.31
CA ASP A 65 0.97 2.67 -4.26
C ASP A 65 1.34 2.44 -5.75
N GLY A 66 2.47 1.79 -6.05
CA GLY A 66 2.66 1.17 -7.37
C GLY A 66 3.00 2.12 -8.52
N ILE A 67 3.57 3.29 -8.26
CA ILE A 67 4.12 4.16 -9.31
C ILE A 67 5.54 3.67 -9.64
N GLY A 68 5.64 2.71 -10.58
CA GLY A 68 6.95 2.25 -11.07
C GLY A 68 7.01 0.83 -11.62
N ARG A 69 5.90 0.09 -11.64
CA ARG A 69 5.81 -1.15 -12.42
C ARG A 69 5.10 -0.82 -13.74
N ALA A 70 5.89 -0.75 -14.81
CA ALA A 70 5.39 -0.80 -16.18
C ALA A 70 4.26 -1.83 -16.23
N ASP A 71 3.06 -1.40 -16.62
CA ASP A 71 1.93 -2.18 -17.13
C ASP A 71 2.06 -3.70 -16.92
N ASN A 72 1.99 -4.13 -15.67
CA ASN A 72 2.00 -5.55 -15.36
C ASN A 72 0.60 -6.08 -15.66
N TYR A 73 0.36 -6.42 -16.92
CA TYR A 73 -0.64 -7.43 -17.26
C TYR A 73 -0.44 -8.63 -16.32
N PRO A 74 -1.51 -9.34 -15.91
CA PRO A 74 -1.35 -10.63 -15.26
C PRO A 74 -0.85 -11.61 -16.32
N VAL A 75 0.43 -11.52 -16.69
CA VAL A 75 1.08 -12.49 -17.55
C VAL A 75 1.15 -13.78 -16.74
N LEU A 76 0.30 -14.73 -17.12
CA LEU A 76 0.41 -16.11 -16.66
C LEU A 76 1.77 -16.63 -17.13
N SER A 77 2.57 -17.13 -16.19
CA SER A 77 3.90 -17.68 -16.44
C SER A 77 3.85 -19.09 -17.04
N SER A 78 2.68 -19.72 -17.05
CA SER A 78 2.47 -21.13 -17.36
C SER A 78 1.02 -21.41 -17.75
N THR A 79 0.80 -22.58 -18.35
CA THR A 79 -0.51 -23.05 -18.81
C THR A 79 -1.43 -23.39 -17.63
N ILE A 80 -2.71 -23.05 -17.76
CA ILE A 80 -3.75 -23.45 -16.80
C ILE A 80 -4.12 -24.91 -17.06
N MET A 81 -3.90 -25.78 -16.08
CA MET A 81 -4.21 -27.21 -16.16
C MET A 81 -5.65 -27.51 -15.74
N GLU A 82 -6.15 -26.78 -14.76
CA GLU A 82 -7.48 -26.98 -14.19
C GLU A 82 -7.97 -25.68 -13.55
N ALA A 83 -9.28 -25.43 -13.65
CA ALA A 83 -9.93 -24.36 -12.93
C ALA A 83 -11.03 -24.92 -12.01
N ILE A 84 -11.03 -24.47 -10.76
CA ILE A 84 -12.06 -24.76 -9.78
C ILE A 84 -12.85 -23.47 -9.57
N ILE A 85 -14.15 -23.49 -9.84
CA ILE A 85 -15.03 -22.33 -9.72
C ILE A 85 -16.04 -22.57 -8.61
N ALA A 86 -16.23 -21.57 -7.75
CA ALA A 86 -17.23 -21.59 -6.69
C ALA A 86 -18.18 -20.41 -6.84
N THR A 87 -19.48 -20.65 -6.67
CA THR A 87 -20.45 -19.56 -6.44
C THR A 87 -20.17 -18.95 -5.08
N ASN A 88 -19.90 -17.64 -5.04
CA ASN A 88 -19.43 -16.85 -3.89
C ASN A 88 -19.79 -17.44 -2.51
N HIS A 89 -18.84 -18.15 -1.89
CA HIS A 89 -18.90 -18.55 -0.50
C HIS A 89 -17.88 -17.75 0.30
N SER A 90 -18.39 -16.92 1.21
CA SER A 90 -17.72 -16.22 2.32
C SER A 90 -16.19 -16.13 2.29
N TYR A 91 -15.71 -14.89 2.33
CA TYR A 91 -14.35 -14.32 2.46
C TYR A 91 -13.24 -15.10 3.22
N ASP A 92 -13.56 -16.15 3.98
CA ASP A 92 -12.63 -16.84 4.89
C ASP A 92 -12.21 -18.25 4.45
N SER A 93 -12.79 -18.82 3.40
CA SER A 93 -12.47 -20.19 3.01
C SER A 93 -12.22 -20.32 1.51
N PHE A 94 -10.99 -20.04 1.07
CA PHE A 94 -10.46 -20.51 -0.22
C PHE A 94 -9.14 -21.29 0.00
N GLN A 95 -9.19 -22.47 0.63
CA GLN A 95 -8.12 -23.45 0.84
C GLN A 95 -8.21 -24.64 -0.15
N PRO A 96 -7.22 -24.87 -1.05
CA PRO A 96 -7.29 -25.86 -2.14
C PRO A 96 -7.75 -27.27 -1.77
N ILE A 97 -7.52 -27.71 -0.53
CA ILE A 97 -7.76 -29.09 -0.07
C ILE A 97 -9.23 -29.33 0.35
N GLU A 98 -10.00 -28.27 0.64
CA GLU A 98 -11.38 -28.41 1.13
C GLU A 98 -12.45 -28.52 0.02
N TYR A 99 -12.09 -28.44 -1.26
CA TYR A 99 -13.04 -28.16 -2.36
C TYR A 99 -13.38 -29.31 -3.29
N MET A 100 -12.62 -30.41 -3.30
CA MET A 100 -12.94 -31.56 -4.16
C MET A 100 -14.26 -32.28 -3.83
N TYR A 101 -14.95 -31.92 -2.72
CA TYR A 101 -16.09 -32.68 -2.20
C TYR A 101 -17.29 -31.83 -1.72
N LYS A 102 -17.35 -30.52 -2.04
CA LYS A 102 -18.47 -29.65 -1.61
C LYS A 102 -19.40 -29.35 -2.79
N LYS A 103 -20.71 -29.33 -2.53
CA LYS A 103 -21.83 -29.26 -3.49
C LYS A 103 -21.93 -27.97 -4.34
N ASP A 104 -21.05 -26.99 -4.12
CA ASP A 104 -21.14 -25.65 -4.73
C ASP A 104 -19.84 -25.26 -5.47
N TYR A 105 -19.03 -26.26 -5.82
CA TYR A 105 -17.75 -26.10 -6.50
C TYR A 105 -17.80 -26.93 -7.76
N ALA A 106 -17.45 -26.34 -8.89
CA ALA A 106 -17.40 -27.03 -10.16
C ALA A 106 -15.97 -27.00 -10.71
N ILE A 107 -15.54 -28.14 -11.24
CA ILE A 107 -14.17 -28.34 -11.73
C ILE A 107 -14.20 -28.43 -13.25
N SER A 108 -13.30 -27.70 -13.92
CA SER A 108 -13.15 -27.74 -15.37
C SER A 108 -11.70 -28.02 -15.75
N SER A 109 -11.52 -29.12 -16.47
CA SER A 109 -10.27 -29.50 -17.15
C SER A 109 -10.43 -29.42 -18.68
N ASN A 110 -11.39 -28.62 -19.18
CA ASN A 110 -11.62 -28.47 -20.62
C ASN A 110 -10.57 -27.54 -21.24
N ASN A 111 -9.65 -28.11 -22.03
CA ASN A 111 -8.56 -27.38 -22.67
C ASN A 111 -8.99 -26.15 -23.47
N GLU A 112 -10.05 -26.22 -24.29
CA GLU A 112 -10.48 -25.07 -25.11
C GLU A 112 -10.92 -23.90 -24.22
N TRP A 113 -11.65 -24.21 -23.15
CA TRP A 113 -12.12 -23.19 -22.22
C TRP A 113 -10.98 -22.66 -21.33
N LEU A 114 -10.01 -23.50 -20.95
CA LEU A 114 -8.83 -23.09 -20.20
C LEU A 114 -7.89 -22.20 -21.02
N GLU A 115 -7.73 -22.47 -22.32
CA GLU A 115 -6.99 -21.61 -23.24
C GLU A 115 -7.65 -20.24 -23.40
N LEU A 116 -8.98 -20.21 -23.52
CA LEU A 116 -9.75 -18.95 -23.54
C LEU A 116 -9.56 -18.17 -22.22
N LEU A 117 -9.56 -18.86 -21.09
CA LEU A 117 -9.36 -18.24 -19.79
C LEU A 117 -7.95 -17.67 -19.65
N HIS A 118 -6.94 -18.39 -20.13
CA HIS A 118 -5.56 -17.92 -20.19
C HIS A 118 -5.42 -16.68 -21.08
N SER A 119 -6.02 -16.69 -22.28
CA SER A 119 -6.05 -15.55 -23.20
C SER A 119 -6.69 -14.33 -22.54
N LEU A 120 -7.87 -14.52 -21.94
CA LEU A 120 -8.61 -13.48 -21.26
C LEU A 120 -7.78 -12.83 -20.15
N ILE A 121 -7.14 -13.63 -19.30
CA ILE A 121 -6.33 -13.10 -18.19
C ILE A 121 -5.13 -12.33 -18.74
N THR A 122 -4.46 -12.88 -19.76
CA THR A 122 -3.26 -12.27 -20.34
C THR A 122 -3.57 -10.94 -21.03
N ASN A 123 -4.72 -10.85 -21.71
CA ASN A 123 -5.13 -9.68 -22.49
C ASN A 123 -6.00 -8.68 -21.71
N ALA A 124 -6.25 -8.94 -20.43
CA ALA A 124 -7.13 -8.09 -19.64
C ALA A 124 -6.54 -6.69 -19.41
N GLU A 125 -7.40 -5.68 -19.46
CA GLU A 125 -7.00 -4.30 -19.23
C GLU A 125 -7.18 -3.94 -17.76
N ARG A 126 -6.19 -3.27 -17.18
CA ARG A 126 -6.31 -2.74 -15.83
C ARG A 126 -7.36 -1.62 -15.81
N VAL A 127 -8.25 -1.65 -14.83
CA VAL A 127 -9.23 -0.59 -14.58
C VAL A 127 -9.01 0.04 -13.22
N GLU A 128 -9.25 1.35 -13.11
CA GLU A 128 -9.18 2.09 -11.85
C GLU A 128 -10.47 1.96 -11.04
N GLU A 129 -11.60 1.81 -11.72
CA GLU A 129 -12.91 1.65 -11.10
C GLU A 129 -13.15 0.18 -10.73
N GLN A 130 -13.48 -0.06 -9.45
CA GLN A 130 -13.90 -1.38 -9.00
C GLN A 130 -15.39 -1.59 -9.32
N PRO A 131 -15.79 -2.82 -9.68
CA PRO A 131 -17.20 -3.18 -9.79
C PRO A 131 -17.93 -2.89 -8.46
N ILE A 132 -19.14 -2.35 -8.55
CA ILE A 132 -19.92 -1.86 -7.39
C ILE A 132 -20.60 -3.02 -6.64
N GLY A 133 -20.92 -4.08 -7.36
CA GLY A 133 -21.60 -5.27 -6.91
C GLY A 133 -20.71 -6.25 -6.15
N LYS A 134 -21.35 -7.29 -5.62
CA LYS A 134 -20.63 -8.41 -5.00
C LYS A 134 -19.98 -9.27 -6.08
N ASN A 135 -18.81 -9.84 -5.78
CA ASN A 135 -18.21 -10.86 -6.63
C ASN A 135 -19.21 -12.01 -6.82
N MET A 136 -19.35 -12.50 -8.03
CA MET A 136 -20.26 -13.61 -8.33
C MET A 136 -19.56 -14.95 -8.11
N TYR A 137 -18.26 -15.03 -8.42
CA TYR A 137 -17.50 -16.27 -8.37
C TYR A 137 -16.13 -16.07 -7.75
N ASP A 138 -15.64 -17.13 -7.11
CA ASP A 138 -14.24 -17.30 -6.77
C ASP A 138 -13.66 -18.44 -7.63
N CYS A 139 -12.47 -18.25 -8.17
CA CYS A 139 -11.84 -19.19 -9.08
C CYS A 139 -10.42 -19.53 -8.62
N LEU A 140 -10.10 -20.82 -8.50
CA LEU A 140 -8.74 -21.33 -8.33
C LEU A 140 -8.23 -21.83 -9.67
N LEU A 141 -7.11 -21.31 -10.13
CA LEU A 141 -6.38 -21.81 -11.29
C LEU A 141 -5.22 -22.64 -10.79
N LEU A 142 -5.14 -23.89 -11.25
CA LEU A 142 -4.00 -24.77 -11.04
C LEU A 142 -3.13 -24.70 -12.28
N LEU A 143 -1.87 -24.30 -12.12
CA LEU A 143 -0.92 -24.13 -13.21
C LEU A 143 0.02 -25.33 -13.32
N GLU A 144 0.56 -25.56 -14.51
CA GLU A 144 1.46 -26.69 -14.79
C GLU A 144 2.71 -26.71 -13.89
N ASN A 145 3.20 -25.54 -13.48
CA ASN A 145 4.36 -25.38 -12.60
C ASN A 145 4.04 -25.59 -11.11
N ASN A 146 2.87 -26.13 -10.77
CA ASN A 146 2.38 -26.33 -9.41
C ASN A 146 2.17 -25.01 -8.63
N GLU A 147 2.07 -23.88 -9.35
CA GLU A 147 1.58 -22.62 -8.81
C GLU A 147 0.06 -22.55 -8.88
N ASN A 148 -0.54 -21.84 -7.94
CA ASN A 148 -1.99 -21.68 -7.89
C ASN A 148 -2.34 -20.19 -7.84
N ILE A 149 -3.28 -19.77 -8.69
CA ILE A 149 -3.78 -18.38 -8.70
C ILE A 149 -5.23 -18.39 -8.23
N LYS A 150 -5.55 -17.47 -7.32
CA LYS A 150 -6.90 -17.27 -6.81
C LYS A 150 -7.47 -15.97 -7.35
N LEU A 151 -8.57 -16.07 -8.09
CA LEU A 151 -9.25 -14.94 -8.70
C LEU A 151 -10.64 -14.75 -8.07
N LYS A 152 -11.03 -13.50 -7.92
CA LYS A 152 -12.40 -13.06 -7.70
C LYS A 152 -12.95 -12.55 -9.01
N ILE A 153 -14.19 -12.92 -9.34
CA ILE A 153 -14.82 -12.56 -10.62
C ILE A 153 -16.14 -11.83 -10.33
N TRP A 154 -16.35 -10.72 -11.03
CA TRP A 154 -17.59 -9.95 -11.08
C TRP A 154 -18.12 -9.93 -12.51
N ILE A 155 -19.43 -9.92 -12.63
CA ILE A 155 -20.12 -9.72 -13.90
C ILE A 155 -21.06 -8.53 -13.71
N GLU A 156 -20.80 -7.45 -14.42
CA GLU A 156 -21.61 -6.22 -14.41
C GLU A 156 -21.83 -5.76 -15.84
N ASP A 157 -23.08 -5.48 -16.22
CA ASP A 157 -23.42 -4.97 -17.56
C ASP A 157 -22.81 -5.77 -18.74
N ASN A 158 -22.75 -7.10 -18.62
CA ASN A 158 -22.11 -8.07 -19.53
C ASN A 158 -20.57 -7.98 -19.62
N ASP A 159 -19.94 -7.14 -18.82
CA ASP A 159 -18.49 -7.08 -18.70
C ASP A 159 -18.01 -7.99 -17.57
N LEU A 160 -16.90 -8.69 -17.83
CA LEU A 160 -16.26 -9.55 -16.85
C LEU A 160 -15.08 -8.80 -16.22
N TYR A 161 -15.14 -8.65 -14.90
CA TYR A 161 -14.06 -8.09 -14.12
C TYR A 161 -13.45 -9.17 -13.23
N PHE A 162 -12.14 -9.10 -13.02
CA PHE A 162 -11.49 -10.00 -12.09
C PHE A 162 -10.35 -9.33 -11.33
N MET A 163 -10.03 -9.91 -10.20
CA MET A 163 -8.95 -9.47 -9.32
C MET A 163 -8.31 -10.70 -8.67
N GLU A 164 -6.99 -10.71 -8.58
CA GLU A 164 -6.30 -11.73 -7.79
C GLU A 164 -6.52 -11.47 -6.29
N TRP A 165 -6.77 -12.52 -5.52
CA TRP A 165 -7.21 -12.43 -4.12
C TRP A 165 -6.34 -11.54 -3.22
N ASN A 166 -5.02 -11.52 -3.46
CA ASN A 166 -4.06 -10.74 -2.67
C ASN A 166 -3.64 -9.42 -3.32
N LYS A 167 -4.24 -9.05 -4.45
CA LYS A 167 -3.96 -7.81 -5.18
C LYS A 167 -5.14 -6.86 -5.04
N LYS A 168 -4.85 -5.55 -5.16
CA LYS A 168 -5.86 -4.48 -5.18
C LYS A 168 -6.17 -3.99 -6.59
N ILE A 169 -5.56 -4.60 -7.60
CA ILE A 169 -5.66 -4.19 -9.00
C ILE A 169 -6.77 -5.01 -9.65
N VAL A 170 -7.79 -4.34 -10.15
CA VAL A 170 -8.89 -4.94 -10.90
C VAL A 170 -8.58 -4.88 -12.39
N TYR A 171 -8.94 -5.95 -13.08
CA TYR A 171 -8.83 -6.07 -14.51
C TYR A 171 -10.20 -6.27 -15.13
N LYS A 172 -10.38 -5.74 -16.34
CA LYS A 172 -11.55 -5.92 -17.19
C LYS A 172 -11.15 -6.77 -18.39
N ALA A 173 -11.92 -7.82 -18.65
CA ALA A 173 -11.74 -8.65 -19.82
C ALA A 173 -12.31 -8.01 -21.08
N ASN A 174 -11.81 -8.42 -22.25
CA ASN A 174 -12.38 -8.03 -23.53
C ASN A 174 -13.79 -8.63 -23.70
N ASN A 175 -14.74 -7.86 -24.23
CA ASN A 175 -16.14 -8.24 -24.39
C ASN A 175 -16.33 -9.56 -25.16
N ALA A 176 -15.55 -9.81 -26.22
CA ALA A 176 -15.71 -11.02 -27.05
C ALA A 176 -15.33 -12.32 -26.33
N GLU A 177 -14.31 -12.27 -25.46
CA GLU A 177 -13.87 -13.41 -24.65
C GLU A 177 -14.72 -13.55 -23.38
N SER A 178 -15.20 -12.41 -22.84
CA SER A 178 -16.05 -12.36 -21.64
C SER A 178 -17.31 -13.19 -21.80
N GLU A 179 -18.04 -13.03 -22.92
CA GLU A 179 -19.28 -13.80 -23.17
C GLU A 179 -19.04 -15.31 -23.18
N GLN A 180 -17.95 -15.77 -23.81
CA GLN A 180 -17.63 -17.19 -23.91
C GLN A 180 -17.24 -17.78 -22.56
N ILE A 181 -16.46 -17.03 -21.77
CA ILE A 181 -16.06 -17.46 -20.43
C ILE A 181 -17.26 -17.47 -19.48
N MET A 182 -18.12 -16.45 -19.51
CA MET A 182 -19.35 -16.42 -18.70
C MET A 182 -20.28 -17.60 -19.03
N ALA A 183 -20.48 -17.88 -20.31
CA ALA A 183 -21.28 -19.04 -20.74
C ALA A 183 -20.62 -20.36 -20.32
N GLY A 184 -19.29 -20.44 -20.35
CA GLY A 184 -18.54 -21.59 -19.85
C GLY A 184 -18.72 -21.80 -18.35
N ILE A 185 -18.58 -20.74 -17.55
CA ILE A 185 -18.79 -20.76 -16.09
C ILE A 185 -20.20 -21.26 -15.76
N GLN A 186 -21.23 -20.71 -16.42
CA GLN A 186 -22.62 -21.15 -16.22
C GLN A 186 -22.79 -22.64 -16.54
N ARG A 187 -22.26 -23.12 -17.68
CA ARG A 187 -22.33 -24.54 -18.06
C ARG A 187 -21.60 -25.47 -17.11
N ILE A 188 -20.48 -25.03 -16.55
CA ILE A 188 -19.67 -25.80 -15.60
C ILE A 188 -20.45 -25.94 -14.28
N ILE A 189 -21.06 -24.85 -13.81
CA ILE A 189 -21.83 -24.83 -12.54
C ILE A 189 -23.19 -25.54 -12.68
N GLU A 190 -23.89 -25.42 -13.80
CA GLU A 190 -25.22 -26.04 -14.00
C GLU A 190 -25.18 -27.55 -14.28
N LYS A 191 -24.01 -28.10 -14.61
CA LYS A 191 -23.85 -29.54 -14.93
C LYS A 191 -23.65 -30.44 -13.71
N GLU A 192 -23.38 -29.87 -12.53
CA GLU A 192 -23.17 -30.59 -11.27
C GLU A 192 -24.37 -30.42 -10.33
#